data_AF-A0AAE3GI09-F1
#
_entry.id   AF-A0AAE3GI09-F1
#
_cell.length_a   1.000
_cell.length_b   1.000
_cell.length_c   1.000
_cell.angle_alpha   90.00
_cell.angle_beta   90.00
_cell.angle_gamma   90.00
#
_symmetry.space_group_name_H-M   'P 1'
#
loop_
_entity.id
_entity.type
_entity.pdbx_description
1 polymer ?
#
loop_
_entity_poly.entity_id
_entity_poly.type
_entity_poly.pdbx_seq_one_letter_code
_entity_poly.pdbx_strand_id
1 'polypeptide(L)'
;MFAGDADVVHEGLADFAADVFAPLPRSDQRAKAELYLRGLMLSGGRKSMQPMAERLGIDHQALQQFVTSSTWDVTAVRARLARRAAAVLRPVAWVVGEASFLKDGAGSPCVARQYVRARGRVANCQLGVSVHLVGQTASTSVNWRLFMPKSWDDTLAANPAQGWETARRRRRCGIPDSERHRPAWVLALRMLDELVGWGLRPNLVVAGPGYADNAEFRAALDRRRLPCPTQPDSDVVAGAVIRPAELHRRLENGQRELTSELGLDHFEGRSWIGWNRHVTLVSAAQLFLASTRENGAGAVGKNELKTA
;
A
#
# COMPACT_ATOMS: atom_id res chain seq x y z
N MET A 1 11.30 -18.44 9.89
CA MET A 1 10.29 -17.80 10.76
C MET A 1 10.47 -18.41 12.14
N PHE A 2 10.98 -17.64 13.09
CA PHE A 2 11.30 -18.15 14.43
C PHE A 2 10.05 -18.07 15.32
N ALA A 3 9.85 -19.10 16.15
CA ALA A 3 8.70 -19.22 17.05
C ALA A 3 8.59 -18.10 18.12
N GLY A 4 9.57 -17.20 18.22
CA GLY A 4 9.56 -16.05 19.11
C GLY A 4 8.90 -14.77 18.57
N ASP A 5 8.58 -14.70 17.26
CA ASP A 5 8.01 -13.48 16.66
C ASP A 5 6.52 -13.29 17.00
N ALA A 6 5.79 -14.34 17.37
CA ALA A 6 4.35 -14.26 17.63
C ALA A 6 4.03 -13.48 18.93
N ASP A 7 4.85 -13.62 19.97
CA ASP A 7 4.66 -12.92 21.25
C ASP A 7 5.07 -11.44 21.17
N VAL A 8 6.10 -11.10 20.37
CA VAL A 8 6.53 -9.71 20.14
C VAL A 8 5.51 -8.93 19.30
N VAL A 9 4.79 -9.59 18.39
CA VAL A 9 3.71 -8.97 17.60
C VAL A 9 2.53 -8.54 18.50
N HIS A 10 2.40 -9.09 19.70
CA HIS A 10 1.34 -8.72 20.64
C HIS A 10 1.65 -7.49 21.49
N GLU A 11 2.93 -7.24 21.81
CA GLU A 11 3.33 -6.09 22.63
C GLU A 11 3.30 -4.79 21.82
N GLY A 12 2.44 -3.83 22.21
CA GLY A 12 2.32 -2.52 21.56
C GLY A 12 1.42 -2.46 20.31
N LEU A 13 0.86 -3.58 19.83
CA LEU A 13 -0.08 -3.55 18.69
C LEU A 13 -1.36 -2.79 19.01
N ALA A 14 -1.89 -2.92 20.22
CA ALA A 14 -3.09 -2.21 20.65
C ALA A 14 -2.87 -0.68 20.62
N ASP A 15 -1.75 -0.20 21.15
CA ASP A 15 -1.39 1.22 21.13
C ASP A 15 -1.15 1.73 19.71
N PHE A 16 -0.45 0.94 18.88
CA PHE A 16 -0.26 1.27 17.47
C PHE A 16 -1.60 1.36 16.72
N ALA A 17 -2.50 0.40 16.93
CA ALA A 17 -3.81 0.39 16.31
C ALA A 17 -4.66 1.58 16.79
N ALA A 18 -4.63 1.90 18.09
CA ALA A 18 -5.29 3.06 18.64
C ALA A 18 -4.79 4.37 18.00
N ASP A 19 -3.47 4.49 17.76
CA ASP A 19 -2.86 5.65 17.11
C ASP A 19 -3.25 5.79 15.63
N VAL A 20 -3.06 4.74 14.84
CA VAL A 20 -3.28 4.76 13.38
C VAL A 20 -4.75 4.83 13.03
N PHE A 21 -5.60 4.18 13.82
CA PHE A 21 -7.05 4.13 13.61
C PHE A 21 -7.83 5.13 14.47
N ALA A 22 -7.16 6.06 15.15
CA ALA A 22 -7.81 7.19 15.85
C ALA A 22 -8.85 7.93 14.98
N PRO A 23 -8.67 8.12 13.65
CA PRO A 23 -9.68 8.77 12.81
C PRO A 23 -10.98 7.97 12.61
N LEU A 24 -11.03 6.69 12.97
CA LEU A 24 -12.27 5.92 12.92
C LEU A 24 -13.21 6.42 14.03
N PRO A 25 -14.42 6.91 13.69
CA PRO A 25 -15.28 7.55 14.68
C PRO A 25 -15.76 6.58 15.76
N ARG A 26 -16.10 5.35 15.38
CA ARG A 26 -16.70 4.38 16.30
C ARG A 26 -15.67 3.46 16.94
N SER A 27 -15.85 3.15 18.23
CA SER A 27 -14.97 2.25 18.98
C SER A 27 -14.96 0.82 18.43
N ASP A 28 -16.11 0.32 17.97
CA ASP A 28 -16.21 -1.00 17.34
C ASP A 28 -15.42 -1.08 16.04
N GLN A 29 -15.39 -0.01 15.23
CA GLN A 29 -14.54 0.07 14.04
C GLN A 29 -13.05 -0.02 14.41
N ARG A 30 -12.62 0.67 15.47
CA ARG A 30 -11.22 0.60 15.94
C ARG A 30 -10.86 -0.80 16.43
N ALA A 31 -11.73 -1.43 17.21
CA ALA A 31 -11.54 -2.81 17.65
C ALA A 31 -11.47 -3.80 16.47
N LYS A 32 -12.32 -3.63 15.45
CA LYS A 32 -12.26 -4.46 14.23
C LYS A 32 -11.02 -4.19 13.40
N ALA A 33 -10.53 -2.95 13.35
CA ALA A 33 -9.28 -2.62 12.67
C ALA A 33 -8.08 -3.33 13.32
N GLU A 34 -7.99 -3.32 14.65
CA GLU A 34 -6.96 -4.05 15.40
C GLU A 34 -7.06 -5.56 15.15
N LEU A 35 -8.25 -6.16 15.24
CA LEU A 35 -8.46 -7.57 14.94
C LEU A 35 -8.03 -7.93 13.51
N TYR A 36 -8.29 -7.05 12.54
CA TYR A 36 -7.84 -7.24 11.18
C TYR A 36 -6.31 -7.25 11.08
N LEU A 37 -5.62 -6.30 11.74
CA LEU A 37 -4.15 -6.29 11.79
C LEU A 37 -3.59 -7.57 12.42
N ARG A 38 -4.16 -8.01 13.56
CA ARG A 38 -3.81 -9.29 14.19
C ARG A 38 -3.95 -10.43 13.18
N GLY A 39 -5.09 -10.54 12.52
CA GLY A 39 -5.36 -11.58 11.51
C GLY A 39 -4.34 -11.62 10.36
N LEU A 40 -3.90 -10.45 9.89
CA LEU A 40 -2.88 -10.34 8.83
C LEU A 40 -1.51 -10.86 9.29
N MET A 41 -1.16 -10.64 10.56
CA MET A 41 0.16 -10.96 11.12
C MET A 41 0.23 -12.35 11.78
N LEU A 42 -0.91 -12.98 12.09
CA LEU A 42 -0.94 -14.35 12.60
C LEU A 42 -0.26 -15.30 11.61
N SER A 43 0.56 -16.21 12.11
CA SER A 43 1.19 -17.26 11.30
C SER A 43 0.17 -18.22 10.67
N GLY A 44 0.61 -19.02 9.70
CA GLY A 44 -0.25 -19.96 8.97
C GLY A 44 -0.62 -19.47 7.56
N GLY A 45 -1.49 -20.22 6.88
CA GLY A 45 -1.78 -20.12 5.44
C GLY A 45 -2.42 -18.81 4.96
N ARG A 46 -3.36 -18.93 4.00
CA ARG A 46 -3.98 -17.78 3.31
C ARG A 46 -4.49 -16.71 4.28
N LYS A 47 -4.26 -15.44 3.96
CA LYS A 47 -4.69 -14.26 4.75
C LYS A 47 -5.97 -13.61 4.19
N SER A 48 -6.88 -14.43 3.66
CA SER A 48 -8.24 -13.97 3.32
C SER A 48 -9.11 -13.90 4.58
N MET A 49 -10.25 -13.21 4.51
CA MET A 49 -11.06 -12.89 5.70
C MET A 49 -11.50 -14.12 6.48
N GLN A 50 -11.90 -15.20 5.80
CA GLN A 50 -12.38 -16.42 6.46
C GLN A 50 -11.25 -17.14 7.22
N PRO A 51 -10.11 -17.53 6.60
CA PRO A 51 -9.00 -18.14 7.33
C PRO A 51 -8.44 -17.25 8.46
N MET A 52 -8.43 -15.93 8.29
CA MET A 52 -8.04 -15.02 9.37
C MET A 52 -9.02 -15.07 10.53
N ALA A 53 -10.32 -15.03 10.25
CA ALA A 53 -11.35 -15.06 11.27
C ALA A 53 -11.39 -16.39 12.03
N GLU A 54 -11.20 -17.51 11.34
CA GLU A 54 -11.05 -18.85 11.95
C GLU A 54 -9.90 -18.87 12.96
N ARG A 55 -8.72 -18.36 12.58
CA ARG A 55 -7.56 -18.28 13.50
C ARG A 55 -7.77 -17.29 14.66
N LEU A 56 -8.56 -16.24 14.45
CA LEU A 56 -8.91 -15.26 15.48
C LEU A 56 -10.06 -15.72 16.39
N GLY A 57 -10.74 -16.84 16.06
CA GLY A 57 -11.91 -17.30 16.81
C GLY A 57 -13.12 -16.37 16.69
N ILE A 58 -13.28 -15.67 15.57
CA ILE A 58 -14.40 -14.73 15.32
C ILE A 58 -15.18 -15.11 14.05
N ASP A 59 -16.36 -14.53 13.88
CA ASP A 59 -17.09 -14.64 12.62
C ASP A 59 -16.41 -13.80 11.51
N HIS A 60 -16.12 -14.46 10.38
CA HIS A 60 -15.56 -13.83 9.18
C HIS A 60 -16.44 -12.70 8.63
N GLN A 61 -17.76 -12.76 8.82
CA GLN A 61 -18.67 -11.69 8.40
C GLN A 61 -18.31 -10.36 9.07
N ALA A 62 -17.78 -10.38 10.28
CA ALA A 62 -17.34 -9.17 10.97
C ALA A 62 -16.16 -8.49 10.25
N LEU A 63 -15.18 -9.27 9.78
CA LEU A 63 -14.05 -8.74 9.00
C LEU A 63 -14.52 -8.28 7.61
N GLN A 64 -15.44 -9.03 6.99
CA GLN A 64 -16.02 -8.68 5.71
C GLN A 64 -16.77 -7.36 5.77
N GLN A 65 -17.73 -7.23 6.68
CA GLN A 65 -18.52 -6.00 6.87
C GLN A 65 -17.63 -4.81 7.21
N PHE A 66 -16.60 -4.99 8.04
CA PHE A 66 -15.65 -3.92 8.36
C PHE A 66 -14.94 -3.37 7.12
N VAL A 67 -14.51 -4.25 6.21
CA VAL A 67 -13.81 -3.83 4.99
C VAL A 67 -14.78 -3.37 3.91
N THR A 68 -15.93 -4.01 3.72
CA THR A 68 -16.80 -3.74 2.56
C THR A 68 -17.88 -2.70 2.82
N SER A 69 -18.43 -2.65 4.04
CA SER A 69 -19.72 -1.98 4.30
C SER A 69 -19.66 -0.91 5.39
N SER A 70 -18.71 -1.01 6.32
CA SER A 70 -18.50 0.01 7.35
C SER A 70 -18.26 1.39 6.72
N THR A 71 -18.49 2.50 7.43
CA THR A 71 -18.52 3.85 6.84
C THR A 71 -17.27 4.68 7.14
N TRP A 72 -16.10 4.05 7.24
CA TRP A 72 -14.88 4.79 7.56
C TRP A 72 -14.11 5.32 6.34
N ASP A 73 -13.54 6.51 6.52
CA ASP A 73 -12.74 7.21 5.50
C ASP A 73 -11.31 6.66 5.47
N VAL A 74 -10.95 6.12 4.30
CA VAL A 74 -9.61 5.59 4.03
C VAL A 74 -8.57 6.70 4.01
N THR A 75 -8.94 7.90 3.57
CA THR A 75 -8.02 9.03 3.41
C THR A 75 -7.50 9.49 4.77
N ALA A 76 -8.39 9.66 5.75
CA ALA A 76 -8.00 10.03 7.11
C ALA A 76 -7.03 9.01 7.75
N VAL A 77 -7.30 7.70 7.57
CA VAL A 77 -6.41 6.63 8.06
C VAL A 77 -5.06 6.65 7.33
N ARG A 78 -5.05 6.80 6.00
CA ARG A 78 -3.80 6.91 5.23
C ARG A 78 -2.98 8.14 5.62
N ALA A 79 -3.61 9.28 5.87
CA ALA A 79 -2.93 10.47 6.34
C ALA A 79 -2.27 10.26 7.70
N ARG A 80 -2.98 9.60 8.64
CA ARG A 80 -2.43 9.24 9.95
C ARG A 80 -1.28 8.24 9.83
N LEU A 81 -1.47 7.18 9.05
CA LEU A 81 -0.45 6.18 8.74
C LEU A 81 0.81 6.81 8.14
N ALA A 82 0.66 7.71 7.16
CA ALA A 82 1.78 8.36 6.50
C ALA A 82 2.61 9.23 7.46
N ARG A 83 1.95 9.97 8.36
CA ARG A 83 2.64 10.76 9.40
C ARG A 83 3.36 9.87 10.40
N ARG A 84 2.74 8.77 10.84
CA ARG A 84 3.37 7.80 11.73
C ARG A 84 4.58 7.15 11.07
N ALA A 85 4.45 6.73 9.81
CA ALA A 85 5.54 6.14 9.02
C ALA A 85 6.71 7.12 8.83
N ALA A 86 6.43 8.40 8.56
CA ALA A 86 7.48 9.41 8.45
C ALA A 86 8.25 9.60 9.77
N ALA A 87 7.56 9.58 10.91
CA ALA A 87 8.19 9.70 12.23
C ALA A 87 9.05 8.47 12.59
N VAL A 88 8.55 7.26 12.29
CA VAL A 88 9.27 6.01 12.60
C VAL A 88 10.46 5.83 11.65
N LEU A 89 10.23 5.90 10.33
CA LEU A 89 11.22 5.51 9.33
C LEU A 89 12.24 6.61 9.03
N ARG A 90 11.93 7.88 9.34
CA ARG A 90 12.72 9.06 8.96
C ARG A 90 13.20 8.94 7.50
N PRO A 91 12.26 8.93 6.54
CA PRO A 91 12.53 8.43 5.20
C PRO A 91 13.57 9.27 4.48
N VAL A 92 14.50 8.58 3.83
CA VAL A 92 15.48 9.19 2.93
C VAL A 92 14.87 9.52 1.56
N ALA A 93 13.82 8.78 1.17
CA ALA A 93 13.12 8.98 -0.09
C ALA A 93 11.66 8.54 -0.01
N TRP A 94 10.85 9.14 -0.88
CA TRP A 94 9.56 8.59 -1.30
C TRP A 94 9.77 7.83 -2.59
N VAL A 95 9.37 6.56 -2.64
CA VAL A 95 9.54 5.75 -3.85
C VAL A 95 8.16 5.42 -4.41
N VAL A 96 7.94 5.78 -5.68
CA VAL A 96 6.72 5.44 -6.42
C VAL A 96 6.89 4.04 -7.01
N GLY A 97 5.95 3.15 -6.73
CA GLY A 97 5.96 1.78 -7.21
C GLY A 97 4.65 1.35 -7.85
N GLU A 98 4.68 0.19 -8.51
CA GLU A 98 3.50 -0.51 -8.95
C GLU A 98 3.56 -1.96 -8.46
N ALA A 99 2.45 -2.49 -7.99
CA ALA A 99 2.28 -3.89 -7.64
C ALA A 99 1.16 -4.52 -8.47
N SER A 100 1.32 -5.79 -8.86
CA SER A 100 0.31 -6.54 -9.58
C SER A 100 -0.35 -7.60 -8.69
N PHE A 101 -1.67 -7.66 -8.70
CA PHE A 101 -2.47 -8.62 -7.92
C PHE A 101 -3.17 -9.57 -8.87
N LEU A 102 -2.75 -10.83 -8.88
CA LEU A 102 -3.38 -11.83 -9.74
C LEU A 102 -4.78 -12.13 -9.26
N LYS A 103 -5.67 -12.37 -10.23
CA LYS A 103 -7.07 -12.66 -9.95
C LYS A 103 -7.57 -13.75 -10.87
N ASP A 104 -8.44 -14.58 -10.31
CA ASP A 104 -9.24 -15.54 -11.05
C ASP A 104 -10.62 -14.92 -11.30
N GLY A 105 -11.04 -14.91 -12.58
CA GLY A 105 -12.32 -14.37 -13.01
C GLY A 105 -12.38 -12.84 -13.21
N ALA A 106 -13.60 -12.35 -13.44
CA ALA A 106 -13.86 -10.98 -13.90
C ALA A 106 -14.58 -10.10 -12.85
N GLY A 107 -14.83 -10.60 -11.64
CA GLY A 107 -15.70 -9.94 -10.66
C GLY A 107 -15.04 -8.84 -9.81
N SER A 108 -13.72 -8.70 -9.85
CA SER A 108 -12.97 -7.73 -9.03
C SER A 108 -12.83 -6.39 -9.75
N PRO A 109 -12.83 -5.25 -9.03
CA PRO A 109 -12.74 -3.93 -9.67
C PRO A 109 -11.46 -3.79 -10.48
N CYS A 110 -11.53 -3.22 -11.67
CA CYS A 110 -10.36 -2.96 -12.52
C CYS A 110 -9.53 -4.22 -12.89
N VAL A 111 -10.07 -5.43 -12.72
CA VAL A 111 -9.37 -6.65 -13.17
C VAL A 111 -9.42 -6.79 -14.68
N ALA A 112 -8.26 -6.95 -15.30
CA ALA A 112 -8.12 -7.15 -16.73
C ALA A 112 -6.85 -7.95 -17.05
N ARG A 113 -6.74 -8.45 -18.29
CA ARG A 113 -5.48 -9.00 -18.81
C ARG A 113 -4.48 -7.87 -19.05
N GLN A 114 -3.42 -7.82 -18.26
CA GLN A 114 -2.41 -6.76 -18.30
C GLN A 114 -1.01 -7.37 -18.18
N TYR A 115 0.01 -6.63 -18.62
CA TYR A 115 1.38 -7.08 -18.51
C TYR A 115 1.85 -6.99 -17.04
N VAL A 116 2.18 -8.13 -16.45
CA VAL A 116 2.69 -8.24 -15.09
C VAL A 116 4.22 -8.23 -15.15
N ARG A 117 4.83 -7.08 -14.87
CA ARG A 117 6.28 -6.87 -15.00
C ARG A 117 7.09 -7.89 -14.21
N ALA A 118 6.72 -8.14 -12.96
CA ALA A 118 7.40 -9.10 -12.08
C ALA A 118 7.41 -10.55 -12.61
N ARG A 119 6.56 -10.88 -13.59
CA ARG A 119 6.48 -12.23 -14.20
C ARG A 119 6.80 -12.24 -15.70
N GLY A 120 7.10 -11.08 -16.28
CA GLY A 120 7.39 -10.96 -17.71
C GLY A 120 6.27 -11.41 -18.66
N ARG A 121 5.01 -11.49 -18.20
CA ARG A 121 3.90 -12.04 -19.00
C ARG A 121 2.59 -11.29 -18.81
N VAL A 122 1.68 -11.46 -19.77
CA VAL A 122 0.29 -11.01 -19.65
C VAL A 122 -0.49 -11.98 -18.78
N ALA A 123 -1.15 -11.47 -17.75
CA ALA A 123 -2.01 -12.26 -16.86
C ALA A 123 -3.25 -11.46 -16.46
N ASN A 124 -4.29 -12.15 -15.98
CA ASN A 124 -5.46 -11.49 -15.41
C ASN A 124 -5.10 -10.95 -14.02
N CYS A 125 -5.10 -9.63 -13.87
CA CYS A 125 -4.67 -8.97 -12.65
C CYS A 125 -5.32 -7.61 -12.44
N GLN A 126 -5.20 -7.12 -11.21
CA GLN A 126 -5.31 -5.71 -10.86
C GLN A 126 -3.90 -5.11 -10.77
N LEU A 127 -3.76 -3.82 -11.07
CA LEU A 127 -2.51 -3.08 -10.85
C LEU A 127 -2.75 -1.99 -9.81
N GLY A 128 -1.89 -1.91 -8.80
CA GLY A 128 -1.93 -0.87 -7.77
C GLY A 128 -0.69 0.00 -7.86
N VAL A 129 -0.89 1.30 -8.02
CA VAL A 129 0.17 2.31 -7.89
C VAL A 129 0.31 2.65 -6.41
N SER A 130 1.53 2.68 -5.88
CA SER A 130 1.80 2.99 -4.49
C SER A 130 2.88 4.06 -4.33
N VAL A 131 2.83 4.75 -3.18
CA VAL A 131 3.95 5.55 -2.68
C VAL A 131 4.46 4.91 -1.40
N HIS A 132 5.76 4.62 -1.35
CA HIS A 132 6.45 4.05 -0.20
C HIS A 132 7.35 5.10 0.45
N LEU A 133 7.31 5.20 1.77
CA LEU A 133 8.34 5.88 2.54
C LEU A 133 9.46 4.88 2.78
N VAL A 134 10.67 5.20 2.33
CA VAL A 134 11.84 4.32 2.46
C VAL A 134 12.83 4.97 3.41
N GLY A 135 13.07 4.31 4.54
CA GLY A 135 14.07 4.67 5.55
C GLY A 135 15.40 3.96 5.32
N GLN A 136 16.24 3.96 6.35
CA GLN A 136 17.58 3.35 6.31
C GLN A 136 17.55 1.83 6.33
N THR A 137 16.60 1.20 7.03
CA THR A 137 16.53 -0.26 7.15
C THR A 137 15.19 -0.87 6.71
N ALA A 138 14.13 -0.07 6.68
CA ALA A 138 12.79 -0.52 6.32
C ALA A 138 12.08 0.42 5.33
N SER A 139 10.99 -0.08 4.75
CA SER A 139 10.06 0.72 3.96
C SER A 139 8.62 0.41 4.32
N THR A 140 7.72 1.34 4.00
CA THR A 140 6.29 1.16 4.21
C THR A 140 5.51 1.88 3.12
N SER A 141 4.54 1.19 2.52
CA SER A 141 3.57 1.86 1.64
C SER A 141 2.61 2.74 2.45
N VAL A 142 2.39 3.98 2.00
CA VAL A 142 1.56 4.95 2.75
C VAL A 142 0.37 5.47 1.97
N ASN A 143 0.39 5.30 0.64
CA ASN A 143 -0.74 5.67 -0.21
C ASN A 143 -0.82 4.73 -1.42
N TRP A 144 -2.05 4.52 -1.91
CA TRP A 144 -2.37 3.55 -2.96
C TRP A 144 -3.45 4.07 -3.91
N ARG A 145 -3.33 3.73 -5.20
CA ARG A 145 -4.41 3.88 -6.19
C ARG A 145 -4.55 2.61 -6.99
N LEU A 146 -5.78 2.09 -7.09
CA LEU A 146 -6.11 1.02 -8.02
C LEU A 146 -6.11 1.62 -9.43
N PHE A 147 -5.22 1.13 -10.28
CA PHE A 147 -5.16 1.56 -11.67
C PHE A 147 -6.38 0.99 -12.42
N MET A 148 -7.08 1.88 -13.13
CA MET A 148 -8.23 1.53 -13.95
C MET A 148 -7.78 1.36 -15.41
N PRO A 149 -7.85 0.15 -15.99
CA PRO A 149 -7.59 -0.06 -17.41
C PRO A 149 -8.63 0.65 -18.27
N LYS A 150 -8.29 0.99 -19.52
CA LYS A 150 -9.26 1.59 -20.48
C LYS A 150 -10.53 0.75 -20.64
N SER A 151 -10.41 -0.58 -20.57
CA SER A 151 -11.55 -1.50 -20.65
C SER A 151 -12.53 -1.43 -19.47
N TRP A 152 -12.20 -0.66 -18.43
CA TRP A 152 -13.05 -0.39 -17.26
C TRP A 152 -13.59 1.04 -17.23
N ASP A 153 -13.31 1.83 -18.26
CA ASP A 153 -13.86 3.16 -18.44
C ASP A 153 -14.95 3.10 -19.51
N ASP A 154 -16.21 3.22 -19.07
CA ASP A 154 -17.38 3.16 -19.93
C ASP A 154 -17.44 4.35 -20.91
N THR A 155 -16.75 5.46 -20.61
CA THR A 155 -16.64 6.61 -21.53
C THR A 155 -15.67 6.36 -22.69
N LEU A 156 -14.83 5.33 -22.57
CA LEU A 156 -13.88 4.91 -23.61
C LEU A 156 -14.37 3.67 -24.38
N ALA A 157 -15.63 3.28 -24.20
CA ALA A 157 -16.20 2.13 -24.90
C ALA A 157 -16.31 2.40 -26.41
N ALA A 158 -16.01 1.38 -27.22
CA ALA A 158 -16.05 1.46 -28.67
C ALA A 158 -17.49 1.51 -29.23
N ASN A 159 -18.47 1.04 -28.46
CA ASN A 159 -19.89 1.07 -28.84
C ASN A 159 -20.80 1.14 -27.61
N PRO A 160 -22.09 1.50 -27.78
CA PRO A 160 -23.02 1.61 -26.67
C PRO A 160 -23.18 0.32 -25.85
N ALA A 161 -23.25 -0.85 -26.50
CA ALA A 161 -23.43 -2.13 -25.81
C ALA A 161 -22.27 -2.44 -24.85
N GLN A 162 -21.04 -2.18 -25.29
CA GLN A 162 -19.85 -2.26 -24.45
C GLN A 162 -19.87 -1.23 -23.32
N GLY A 163 -20.33 0.00 -23.59
CA GLY A 163 -20.49 1.04 -22.57
C GLY A 163 -21.43 0.60 -21.45
N TRP A 164 -22.59 0.04 -21.79
CA TRP A 164 -23.56 -0.49 -20.83
C TRP A 164 -23.01 -1.61 -19.96
N GLU A 165 -22.31 -2.58 -20.55
CA GLU A 165 -21.73 -3.69 -19.79
C GLU A 165 -20.58 -3.22 -18.88
N THR A 166 -19.72 -2.32 -19.37
CA THR A 166 -18.66 -1.71 -18.55
C THR A 166 -19.27 -0.92 -17.39
N ALA A 167 -20.27 -0.09 -17.63
CA ALA A 167 -20.98 0.68 -16.60
C ALA A 167 -21.65 -0.25 -15.56
N ARG A 168 -22.27 -1.34 -16.01
CA ARG A 168 -22.86 -2.36 -15.12
C ARG A 168 -21.80 -3.02 -14.24
N ARG A 169 -20.64 -3.39 -14.80
CA ARG A 169 -19.53 -3.98 -14.05
C ARG A 169 -18.94 -3.01 -13.02
N ARG A 170 -18.78 -1.74 -13.39
CA ARG A 170 -18.36 -0.65 -12.49
C ARG A 170 -19.33 -0.47 -11.32
N ARG A 171 -20.63 -0.43 -11.57
CA ARG A 171 -21.68 -0.34 -10.54
C ARG A 171 -21.65 -1.53 -9.58
N ARG A 172 -21.48 -2.75 -10.10
CA ARG A 172 -21.41 -3.97 -9.29
C ARG A 172 -20.23 -3.95 -8.30
N CYS A 173 -19.12 -3.32 -8.69
CA CYS A 173 -17.97 -3.14 -7.82
C CYS A 173 -18.03 -1.86 -6.97
N GLY A 174 -19.07 -1.02 -7.10
CA GLY A 174 -19.17 0.25 -6.39
C GLY A 174 -18.06 1.23 -6.73
N ILE A 175 -17.59 1.26 -7.99
CA ILE A 175 -16.58 2.22 -8.45
C ILE A 175 -17.26 3.60 -8.60
N PRO A 176 -16.77 4.67 -7.95
CA PRO A 176 -17.33 6.00 -8.10
C PRO A 176 -17.34 6.52 -9.54
N ASP A 177 -18.32 7.34 -9.89
CA ASP A 177 -18.41 7.95 -11.23
C ASP A 177 -17.31 8.99 -11.50
N SER A 178 -16.66 9.51 -10.47
CA SER A 178 -15.47 10.36 -10.62
C SER A 178 -14.21 9.57 -10.99
N GLU A 179 -14.22 8.24 -10.82
CA GLU A 179 -13.08 7.39 -11.13
C GLU A 179 -13.12 6.91 -12.58
N ARG A 180 -12.05 7.26 -13.30
CA ARG A 180 -11.88 7.08 -14.75
C ARG A 180 -10.46 6.63 -15.04
N HIS A 181 -10.25 6.09 -16.24
CA HIS A 181 -8.92 5.72 -16.70
C HIS A 181 -8.01 6.95 -16.72
N ARG A 182 -6.84 6.80 -16.12
CA ARG A 182 -5.77 7.81 -16.13
C ARG A 182 -4.43 7.09 -16.26
N PRO A 183 -3.42 7.68 -16.92
CA PRO A 183 -2.06 7.14 -16.88
C PRO A 183 -1.59 6.96 -15.44
N ALA A 184 -0.87 5.87 -15.16
CA ALA A 184 -0.44 5.52 -13.81
C ALA A 184 0.41 6.61 -13.16
N TRP A 185 1.24 7.33 -13.94
CA TRP A 185 2.05 8.45 -13.45
C TRP A 185 1.20 9.63 -12.93
N VAL A 186 0.00 9.84 -13.48
CA VAL A 186 -0.95 10.84 -12.96
C VAL A 186 -1.46 10.43 -11.58
N LEU A 187 -1.73 9.14 -11.38
CA LEU A 187 -2.13 8.61 -10.08
C LEU A 187 -1.01 8.79 -9.04
N ALA A 188 0.24 8.55 -9.45
CA ALA A 188 1.41 8.80 -8.61
C ALA A 188 1.49 10.28 -8.18
N LEU A 189 1.41 11.23 -9.12
CA LEU A 189 1.44 12.66 -8.79
C LEU A 189 0.34 13.08 -7.82
N ARG A 190 -0.90 12.59 -7.99
CA ARG A 190 -1.99 12.88 -7.06
C ARG A 190 -1.71 12.37 -5.65
N MET A 191 -1.11 11.18 -5.53
CA MET A 191 -0.71 10.66 -4.22
C MET A 191 0.44 11.47 -3.60
N LEU A 192 1.38 11.96 -4.40
CA LEU A 192 2.44 12.86 -3.92
C LEU A 192 1.86 14.20 -3.44
N ASP A 193 0.93 14.78 -4.20
CA ASP A 193 0.22 16.01 -3.84
C ASP A 193 -0.57 15.84 -2.53
N GLU A 194 -1.20 14.69 -2.32
CA GLU A 194 -1.88 14.36 -1.06
C GLU A 194 -0.91 14.26 0.12
N LEU A 195 0.22 13.56 -0.02
CA LEU A 195 1.23 13.47 1.04
C LEU A 195 1.77 14.86 1.42
N VAL A 196 2.01 15.71 0.41
CA VAL A 196 2.37 17.12 0.61
C VAL A 196 1.26 17.88 1.35
N GLY A 197 0.02 17.71 0.94
CA GLY A 197 -1.17 18.30 1.60
C GLY A 197 -1.37 17.81 3.04
N TRP A 198 -0.92 16.59 3.36
CA TRP A 198 -0.94 16.06 4.73
C TRP A 198 0.21 16.58 5.61
N GLY A 199 1.07 17.43 5.07
CA GLY A 199 2.17 18.09 5.80
C GLY A 199 3.51 17.36 5.70
N LEU A 200 3.62 16.33 4.85
CA LEU A 200 4.88 15.59 4.66
C LEU A 200 5.71 16.23 3.55
N ARG A 201 7.04 16.13 3.64
CA ARG A 201 7.96 16.59 2.58
C ARG A 201 9.00 15.49 2.30
N PRO A 202 9.26 15.15 1.02
CA PRO A 202 10.34 14.25 0.69
C PRO A 202 11.67 15.01 0.64
N ASN A 203 12.75 14.33 1.06
CA ASN A 203 14.10 14.73 0.66
C ASN A 203 14.33 14.42 -0.83
N LEU A 204 13.75 13.31 -1.30
CA LEU A 204 13.82 12.85 -2.67
C LEU A 204 12.57 12.05 -3.04
N VAL A 205 12.11 12.18 -4.29
CA VAL A 205 11.18 11.27 -4.94
C VAL A 205 11.94 10.40 -5.92
N VAL A 206 11.82 9.09 -5.79
CA VAL A 206 12.39 8.11 -6.71
C VAL A 206 11.28 7.44 -7.50
N ALA A 207 11.39 7.52 -8.81
CA ALA A 207 10.50 6.84 -9.73
C ALA A 207 10.86 5.35 -9.82
N GLY A 208 9.90 4.47 -9.58
CA GLY A 208 10.08 3.04 -9.81
C GLY A 208 10.15 2.70 -11.31
N PRO A 209 10.45 1.43 -11.65
CA PRO A 209 10.53 0.96 -13.03
C PRO A 209 9.26 1.29 -13.84
N GLY A 210 9.42 1.94 -14.99
CA GLY A 210 8.32 2.39 -15.86
C GLY A 210 7.85 3.83 -15.63
N TYR A 211 8.29 4.48 -14.55
CA TYR A 211 8.06 5.92 -14.30
C TYR A 211 9.31 6.76 -14.57
N ALA A 212 10.49 6.20 -14.33
CA ALA A 212 11.77 6.93 -14.44
C ALA A 212 11.99 7.55 -15.82
N ASP A 213 11.63 6.84 -16.89
CA ASP A 213 11.82 7.32 -18.26
C ASP A 213 10.71 8.28 -18.72
N ASN A 214 9.65 8.47 -17.93
CA ASN A 214 8.52 9.32 -18.31
C ASN A 214 8.87 10.81 -18.16
N ALA A 215 9.02 11.52 -19.28
CA ALA A 215 9.37 12.94 -19.31
C ALA A 215 8.29 13.86 -18.71
N GLU A 216 7.00 13.54 -18.94
CA GLU A 216 5.88 14.33 -18.40
C GLU A 216 5.80 14.22 -16.87
N PHE A 217 6.04 13.03 -16.33
CA PHE A 217 6.12 12.79 -14.90
C PHE A 217 7.26 13.59 -14.27
N ARG A 218 8.46 13.56 -14.86
CA ARG A 218 9.62 14.33 -14.39
C ARG A 218 9.35 15.83 -14.41
N ALA A 219 8.88 16.37 -15.53
CA ALA A 219 8.52 17.78 -15.65
C ALA A 219 7.39 18.19 -14.66
N ALA A 220 6.50 17.26 -14.31
CA ALA A 220 5.47 17.50 -13.31
C ALA A 220 6.00 17.50 -11.88
N LEU A 221 7.04 16.72 -11.56
CA LEU A 221 7.75 16.79 -10.28
C LEU A 221 8.53 18.10 -10.15
N ASP A 222 9.22 18.53 -11.22
CA ASP A 222 9.97 19.79 -11.24
C ASP A 222 9.07 21.00 -10.97
N ARG A 223 7.89 21.05 -11.62
CA ARG A 223 6.88 22.11 -11.36
C ARG A 223 6.38 22.13 -9.91
N ARG A 224 6.38 20.97 -9.24
CA ARG A 224 6.01 20.84 -7.81
C ARG A 224 7.18 21.11 -6.88
N ARG A 225 8.39 21.33 -7.41
CA ARG A 225 9.63 21.44 -6.64
C ARG A 225 9.87 20.20 -5.77
N LEU A 226 9.51 19.03 -6.28
CA LEU A 226 9.79 17.75 -5.65
C LEU A 226 11.11 17.21 -6.22
N PRO A 227 12.19 17.08 -5.41
CA PRO A 227 13.48 16.63 -5.91
C PRO A 227 13.37 15.22 -6.49
N CYS A 228 13.88 15.00 -7.70
CA CYS A 228 13.93 13.69 -8.35
C CYS A 228 15.27 13.54 -9.06
N PRO A 229 15.96 12.38 -8.98
CA PRO A 229 17.18 12.16 -9.74
C PRO A 229 16.89 12.27 -11.24
N THR A 230 17.77 12.95 -11.97
CA THR A 230 17.68 13.10 -13.43
C THR A 230 18.16 11.85 -14.16
N GLN A 231 19.01 11.03 -13.53
CA GLN A 231 19.50 9.74 -14.02
C GLN A 231 19.40 8.66 -12.92
N PRO A 232 18.96 7.43 -13.24
CA PRO A 232 18.85 6.34 -12.27
C PRO A 232 20.19 5.90 -11.66
N ASP A 233 21.32 6.24 -12.29
CA ASP A 233 22.67 5.84 -11.87
C ASP A 233 23.54 7.00 -11.34
N SER A 234 23.02 8.24 -11.24
CA SER A 234 23.82 9.33 -10.69
C SER A 234 24.01 9.12 -9.18
N ASP A 235 25.24 8.80 -8.78
CA ASP A 235 25.63 8.60 -7.39
C ASP A 235 25.25 9.82 -6.54
N VAL A 236 24.71 9.53 -5.35
CA VAL A 236 24.41 10.43 -4.24
C VAL A 236 23.05 11.15 -4.31
N VAL A 237 22.09 10.61 -3.55
CA VAL A 237 20.97 11.37 -3.01
C VAL A 237 21.52 12.27 -1.89
N ALA A 238 21.27 13.58 -1.96
CA ALA A 238 21.81 14.54 -1.01
C ALA A 238 21.65 14.10 0.45
N GLY A 239 22.78 13.94 1.17
CA GLY A 239 22.85 13.68 2.60
C GLY A 239 22.89 12.21 3.05
N ALA A 240 22.63 11.24 2.17
CA ALA A 240 22.77 9.81 2.47
C ALA A 240 23.35 9.08 1.25
N VAL A 241 24.45 8.36 1.43
CA VAL A 241 25.09 7.53 0.39
C VAL A 241 24.23 6.30 0.09
N ILE A 242 23.04 6.51 -0.48
CA ILE A 242 22.12 5.44 -0.87
C ILE A 242 21.88 5.59 -2.36
N ARG A 243 22.37 4.61 -3.11
CA ARG A 243 22.16 4.54 -4.56
C ARG A 243 20.67 4.32 -4.88
N PRO A 244 20.13 4.90 -5.96
CA PRO A 244 18.73 4.64 -6.36
C PRO A 244 18.39 3.15 -6.47
N ALA A 245 19.32 2.31 -6.94
CA ALA A 245 19.16 0.85 -6.98
C ALA A 245 18.89 0.21 -5.61
N GLU A 246 19.49 0.74 -4.53
CA GLU A 246 19.23 0.30 -3.16
C GLU A 246 17.79 0.64 -2.75
N LEU A 247 17.32 1.84 -3.08
CA LEU A 247 15.95 2.28 -2.81
C LEU A 247 14.92 1.45 -3.59
N HIS A 248 15.21 1.12 -4.85
CA HIS A 248 14.37 0.20 -5.64
C HIS A 248 14.34 -1.20 -5.04
N ARG A 249 15.48 -1.76 -4.63
CA ARG A 249 15.49 -3.08 -3.97
C ARG A 249 14.67 -3.09 -2.69
N ARG A 250 14.73 -1.99 -1.90
CA ARG A 250 13.92 -1.83 -0.69
C ARG A 250 12.43 -1.71 -1.00
N LEU A 251 12.06 -1.00 -2.06
CA LEU A 251 10.69 -0.98 -2.56
C LEU A 251 10.23 -2.40 -2.91
N GLU A 252 10.99 -3.13 -3.70
CA GLU A 252 10.65 -4.49 -4.14
C GLU A 252 10.50 -5.45 -2.95
N ASN A 253 11.40 -5.36 -1.96
CA ASN A 253 11.29 -6.13 -0.72
C ASN A 253 10.04 -5.76 0.07
N GLY A 254 9.73 -4.47 0.19
CA GLY A 254 8.50 -4.00 0.86
C GLY A 254 7.23 -4.43 0.13
N GLN A 255 7.22 -4.42 -1.20
CA GLN A 255 6.11 -4.93 -2.01
C GLN A 255 5.96 -6.45 -1.89
N ARG A 256 7.08 -7.18 -1.79
CA ARG A 256 7.07 -8.62 -1.55
C ARG A 256 6.46 -8.92 -0.18
N GLU A 257 6.91 -8.26 0.89
CA GLU A 257 6.33 -8.41 2.23
C GLU A 257 4.81 -8.18 2.23
N LEU A 258 4.36 -7.09 1.59
CA LEU A 258 2.92 -6.81 1.47
C LEU A 258 2.17 -7.94 0.75
N THR A 259 2.72 -8.44 -0.35
CA THR A 259 2.07 -9.46 -1.18
C THR A 259 2.15 -10.85 -0.57
N SER A 260 3.35 -11.37 -0.29
CA SER A 260 3.54 -12.75 0.16
C SER A 260 3.27 -12.98 1.65
N GLU A 261 3.50 -11.99 2.51
CA GLU A 261 3.43 -12.18 3.97
C GLU A 261 2.16 -11.57 4.55
N LEU A 262 1.83 -10.34 4.15
CA LEU A 262 0.69 -9.58 4.68
C LEU A 262 -0.58 -9.70 3.85
N GLY A 263 -0.62 -10.62 2.88
CA GLY A 263 -1.87 -11.05 2.26
C GLY A 263 -2.50 -10.09 1.28
N LEU A 264 -1.74 -9.14 0.73
CA LEU A 264 -2.25 -8.20 -0.27
C LEU A 264 -2.76 -8.92 -1.54
N ASP A 265 -2.22 -10.10 -1.87
CA ASP A 265 -2.69 -10.95 -2.97
C ASP A 265 -3.86 -11.89 -2.59
N HIS A 266 -4.03 -12.18 -1.30
CA HIS A 266 -5.09 -13.03 -0.74
C HIS A 266 -6.46 -12.34 -0.67
N PHE A 267 -6.55 -11.05 -0.97
CA PHE A 267 -7.81 -10.30 -0.90
C PHE A 267 -8.83 -10.75 -1.96
N GLU A 268 -10.02 -11.16 -1.50
CA GLU A 268 -11.09 -11.68 -2.35
C GLU A 268 -12.28 -10.71 -2.50
N GLY A 269 -12.21 -9.54 -1.87
CA GLY A 269 -13.28 -8.55 -1.93
C GLY A 269 -13.47 -7.97 -3.34
N ARG A 270 -14.73 -7.76 -3.72
CA ARG A 270 -15.14 -7.31 -5.06
C ARG A 270 -15.58 -5.84 -5.11
N SER A 271 -15.45 -5.10 -4.02
CA SER A 271 -15.80 -3.68 -3.95
C SER A 271 -14.58 -2.78 -4.06
N TRP A 272 -14.74 -1.64 -4.73
CA TRP A 272 -13.73 -0.58 -4.86
C TRP A 272 -13.27 -0.07 -3.50
N ILE A 273 -14.23 0.19 -2.60
CA ILE A 273 -13.93 0.66 -1.25
C ILE A 273 -13.24 -0.42 -0.41
N GLY A 274 -13.65 -1.68 -0.57
CA GLY A 274 -13.04 -2.81 0.12
C GLY A 274 -11.58 -2.99 -0.26
N TRP A 275 -11.24 -2.84 -1.55
CA TRP A 275 -9.84 -2.83 -2.00
C TRP A 275 -9.04 -1.71 -1.33
N ASN A 276 -9.55 -0.47 -1.33
CA ASN A 276 -8.86 0.67 -0.75
C ASN A 276 -8.62 0.53 0.76
N ARG A 277 -9.58 -0.07 1.47
CA ARG A 277 -9.48 -0.36 2.90
C ARG A 277 -8.49 -1.46 3.20
N HIS A 278 -8.57 -2.57 2.46
CA HIS A 278 -7.65 -3.69 2.65
C HIS A 278 -6.20 -3.27 2.41
N VAL A 279 -5.88 -2.61 1.30
CA VAL A 279 -4.49 -2.17 1.05
C VAL A 279 -3.98 -1.21 2.14
N THR A 280 -4.86 -0.41 2.74
CA THR A 280 -4.51 0.47 3.86
C THR A 280 -4.24 -0.31 5.15
N LEU A 281 -5.02 -1.36 5.43
CA LEU A 281 -4.81 -2.24 6.59
C LEU A 281 -3.51 -3.05 6.45
N VAL A 282 -3.22 -3.58 5.25
CA VAL A 282 -1.94 -4.26 4.96
C VAL A 282 -0.76 -3.30 5.10
N SER A 283 -0.92 -2.05 4.63
CA SER A 283 0.08 -0.99 4.82
C SER A 283 0.33 -0.67 6.31
N ALA A 284 -0.72 -0.66 7.13
CA ALA A 284 -0.60 -0.46 8.57
C ALA A 284 0.08 -1.65 9.27
N ALA A 285 -0.22 -2.89 8.87
CA ALA A 285 0.49 -4.07 9.37
C ALA A 285 1.99 -4.02 9.02
N GLN A 286 2.33 -3.64 7.78
CA GLN A 286 3.73 -3.45 7.37
C GLN A 286 4.43 -2.40 8.25
N LEU A 287 3.79 -1.26 8.50
CA LEU A 287 4.39 -0.23 9.35
C LEU A 287 4.63 -0.73 10.77
N PHE A 288 3.69 -1.48 11.34
CA PHE A 288 3.85 -2.04 12.68
C PHE A 288 5.08 -2.96 12.74
N LEU A 289 5.21 -3.90 11.80
CA LEU A 289 6.37 -4.79 11.71
C LEU A 289 7.68 -4.03 11.45
N ALA A 290 7.65 -2.98 10.62
CA ALA A 290 8.82 -2.12 10.43
C ALA A 290 9.21 -1.39 11.74
N SER A 291 8.21 -0.93 12.51
CA SER A 291 8.43 -0.22 13.78
C SER A 291 9.03 -1.15 14.85
N THR A 292 8.59 -2.41 14.93
CA THR A 292 9.14 -3.37 15.90
C THR A 292 10.59 -3.74 15.56
N ARG A 293 10.93 -3.90 14.27
CA ARG A 293 12.31 -4.14 13.81
C ARG A 293 13.25 -2.97 14.14
N GLU A 294 12.81 -1.74 13.90
CA GLU A 294 13.61 -0.52 14.22
C GLU A 294 13.84 -0.39 15.74
N ASN A 295 12.82 -0.67 16.57
CA ASN A 295 12.95 -0.64 18.03
C ASN A 295 13.85 -1.76 18.57
N GLY A 296 13.75 -2.97 18.00
CA GLY A 296 14.60 -4.12 18.36
C GLY A 296 16.07 -3.89 18.00
N ALA A 297 16.35 -3.34 16.81
CA ALA A 297 17.72 -2.99 16.39
C ALA A 297 18.38 -1.94 17.30
N GLY A 298 17.61 -0.97 17.79
CA GLY A 298 18.09 0.05 18.74
C GLY A 298 18.40 -0.49 20.14
N ALA A 299 17.79 -1.61 20.55
CA ALA A 299 18.07 -2.25 21.85
C ALA A 299 19.37 -3.07 21.82
N VAL A 300 19.66 -3.76 20.71
CA VAL A 300 20.90 -4.54 20.54
C VAL A 300 22.13 -3.62 20.53
N GLY A 301 22.09 -2.51 19.78
CA GLY A 301 23.21 -1.56 19.73
C GLY A 301 23.51 -0.86 21.06
N LYS A 302 22.51 -0.68 21.94
CA LYS A 302 22.71 -0.12 23.29
C LYS A 302 23.33 -1.10 24.28
N ASN A 303 23.14 -2.41 24.08
CA ASN A 303 23.76 -3.43 24.92
C ASN A 303 25.23 -3.64 24.54
N GLU A 304 25.61 -3.55 23.27
CA GLU A 304 27.01 -3.66 22.85
C GLU A 304 27.86 -2.48 23.36
N LEU A 305 27.30 -1.26 23.40
CA LEU A 305 27.95 -0.07 23.96
C LEU A 305 28.05 -0.04 25.50
N LYS A 306 27.37 -0.95 26.20
CA LYS A 306 27.48 -1.13 27.66
C LYS A 306 28.44 -2.25 28.06
N THR A 307 28.91 -3.04 27.09
CA THR A 307 29.80 -4.19 27.31
C THR A 307 31.21 -3.97 26.75
N ALA A 308 31.48 -2.76 26.23
CA ALA A 308 32.80 -2.28 25.82
C ALA A 308 33.24 -1.15 26.76
#